data_AF-A0A8S1CCZ4-F1
#
_entry.id   AF-A0A8S1CCZ4-F1
#
_cell.length_a   1.000
_cell.length_b   1.000
_cell.length_c   1.000
_cell.angle_alpha   90.00
_cell.angle_beta   90.00
_cell.angle_gamma   90.00
#
_symmetry.space_group_name_H-M   'P 1'
#
loop_
_entity.id
_entity.type
_entity.pdbx_description
1 polymer ?
#
loop_
_entity_poly.entity_id
_entity_poly.type
_entity_poly.pdbx_seq_one_letter_code
_entity_poly.pdbx_strand_id
1 'polypeptide(L)'
;MCRGDFVLVYNRAPVRLFDYIILSSTVGSKDCVKQTAANKYSNTMKSICILLLLTFALAEAGFSYPGTHYCGPGNSAKGESQAKLNGVDKCCKTHDNCPIRIRKDEVKYGLKNTGLYTRCSCECDTALRNCLKKVGGVHATAVRKLFDTVGPTKCIKTSKTCISWSKGKCIKYKTTYSFVNSV
;
A
#
# COMPACT_ATOMS: atom_id res chain seq x y z
N MET A 1 -0.57 3.56 40.34
CA MET A 1 -1.88 4.15 39.98
C MET A 1 -1.62 5.12 38.84
N CYS A 2 -2.25 5.08 37.67
CA CYS A 2 -3.67 4.84 37.37
C CYS A 2 -4.01 3.50 36.69
N ARG A 3 -5.22 3.03 37.03
CA ARG A 3 -6.01 1.92 36.48
C ARG A 3 -6.74 2.34 35.21
N GLY A 4 -7.20 1.34 34.44
CA GLY A 4 -8.26 1.45 33.43
C GLY A 4 -8.26 0.24 32.51
N ASP A 5 -9.04 -0.77 32.86
CA ASP A 5 -9.09 -2.11 32.28
C ASP A 5 -9.63 -2.18 30.82
N PHE A 6 -9.00 -3.02 30.00
CA PHE A 6 -9.71 -3.87 29.04
C PHE A 6 -8.99 -5.21 28.92
N VAL A 7 -9.61 -6.24 29.46
CA VAL A 7 -9.17 -7.64 29.39
C VAL A 7 -9.36 -8.15 27.97
N LEU A 8 -8.30 -8.69 27.35
CA LEU A 8 -8.43 -9.81 26.43
C LEU A 8 -7.42 -10.90 26.83
N VAL A 9 -8.01 -12.02 27.23
CA VAL A 9 -7.43 -13.28 27.69
C VAL A 9 -6.27 -13.72 26.80
N TYR A 10 -5.05 -13.71 27.34
CA TYR A 10 -3.86 -14.30 26.71
C TYR A 10 -3.83 -15.79 27.03
N ASN A 11 -4.39 -16.63 26.14
CA ASN A 11 -4.21 -18.07 26.22
C ASN A 11 -3.19 -18.55 25.17
N ARG A 12 -1.95 -18.72 25.66
CA ARG A 12 -0.93 -19.71 25.27
C ARG A 12 -0.93 -20.25 23.83
N ALA A 13 -0.22 -19.59 22.91
CA ALA A 13 0.36 -20.15 21.66
C ALA A 13 1.34 -19.13 21.03
N PRO A 14 2.34 -19.52 20.22
CA PRO A 14 3.55 -18.73 20.01
C PRO A 14 3.30 -17.47 19.16
N VAL A 15 3.84 -16.35 19.64
CA VAL A 15 3.91 -15.05 18.97
C VAL A 15 4.54 -15.18 17.59
N ARG A 16 3.86 -14.72 16.54
CA ARG A 16 4.38 -14.68 15.16
C ARG A 16 4.91 -13.29 14.82
N LEU A 17 5.91 -13.26 13.95
CA LEU A 17 6.66 -12.11 13.40
C LEU A 17 5.84 -10.85 13.03
N PHE A 18 4.52 -10.98 12.85
CA PHE A 18 3.61 -9.88 12.51
C PHE A 18 3.40 -8.85 13.64
N ASP A 19 3.54 -9.24 14.91
CA ASP A 19 3.32 -8.32 16.04
C ASP A 19 4.46 -7.31 16.23
N TYR A 20 5.66 -7.62 15.71
CA TYR A 20 6.82 -6.72 15.80
C TYR A 20 6.69 -5.48 14.90
N ILE A 21 5.93 -5.59 13.81
CA ILE A 21 5.77 -4.52 12.80
C ILE A 21 4.96 -3.34 13.36
N ILE A 22 4.03 -3.60 14.29
CA ILE A 22 3.15 -2.56 14.85
C ILE A 22 3.88 -1.66 15.85
N LEU A 23 4.87 -2.19 16.60
CA LEU A 23 5.63 -1.42 17.59
C LEU A 23 6.52 -0.32 16.98
N SER A 24 6.94 -0.45 15.73
CA SER A 24 7.72 0.58 15.02
C SER A 24 6.89 1.76 14.49
N SER A 25 5.56 1.69 14.55
CA SER A 25 4.66 2.67 13.92
C SER A 25 4.46 3.95 14.74
N THR A 26 4.92 3.99 16.00
CA THR A 26 4.69 5.13 16.91
C THR A 26 5.85 6.13 16.97
N VAL A 27 6.98 5.87 16.30
CA VAL A 27 8.11 6.82 16.27
C VAL A 27 8.08 7.62 14.97
N GLY A 28 7.21 8.62 14.95
CA GLY A 28 7.35 9.73 14.01
C GLY A 28 8.43 10.70 14.48
N SER A 29 9.24 11.17 13.53
CA SER A 29 9.82 12.52 13.44
C SER A 29 11.35 12.57 13.28
N LYS A 30 11.77 12.87 12.04
CA LYS A 30 12.82 13.80 11.56
C LYS A 30 14.19 13.98 12.26
N ASP A 31 14.55 13.25 13.31
CA ASP A 31 15.86 13.43 13.98
C ASP A 31 16.75 12.17 13.98
N CYS A 32 16.90 11.50 12.84
CA CYS A 32 17.91 10.43 12.71
C CYS A 32 18.77 10.55 11.45
N VAL A 33 19.26 11.75 11.12
CA VAL A 33 20.45 11.91 10.25
C VAL A 33 21.22 13.17 10.64
N LYS A 34 21.88 13.17 11.81
CA LYS A 34 23.10 13.95 12.05
C LYS A 34 23.90 13.29 13.16
N GLN A 35 24.92 12.50 12.81
CA GLN A 35 26.14 12.38 13.60
C GLN A 35 27.24 11.65 12.82
N THR A 36 27.97 12.42 12.03
CA THR A 36 29.37 12.15 11.69
C THR A 36 30.23 12.55 12.90
N ALA A 37 30.54 11.60 13.78
CA ALA A 37 31.72 11.62 14.66
C ALA A 37 31.81 10.32 15.47
N ALA A 38 32.89 9.56 15.23
CA ALA A 38 33.49 8.57 16.13
C ALA A 38 32.59 7.48 16.74
N ASN A 39 32.55 6.31 16.09
CA ASN A 39 32.60 4.95 16.66
C ASN A 39 32.12 4.70 18.12
N LYS A 40 30.96 5.24 18.51
CA LYS A 40 30.39 5.13 19.88
C LYS A 40 29.02 4.44 19.87
N TYR A 41 28.89 3.39 19.06
CA TYR A 41 27.68 2.56 19.02
C TYR A 41 28.06 1.12 19.34
N SER A 42 27.44 0.57 20.39
CA SER A 42 27.57 -0.84 20.78
C SER A 42 27.28 -1.75 19.58
N ASN A 43 27.94 -2.92 19.52
CA ASN A 43 27.73 -3.91 18.46
C ASN A 43 26.24 -4.26 18.29
N THR A 44 25.48 -4.29 19.39
CA THR A 44 24.02 -4.47 19.39
C THR A 44 23.31 -3.39 18.60
N MET A 45 23.73 -2.14 18.72
CA MET A 45 23.10 -1.02 18.06
C MET A 45 23.49 -0.92 16.57
N LYS A 46 24.70 -1.35 16.20
CA LYS A 46 25.07 -1.58 14.79
C LYS A 46 24.23 -2.69 14.17
N SER A 47 24.02 -3.81 14.88
CA SER A 47 23.18 -4.92 14.43
C SER A 47 21.71 -4.54 14.29
N ILE A 48 21.15 -3.75 15.22
CA ILE A 48 19.79 -3.23 15.11
C ILE A 48 19.67 -2.29 13.90
N CYS A 49 20.65 -1.41 13.68
CA CYS A 49 20.64 -0.50 12.53
C CYS A 49 20.77 -1.28 11.21
N ILE A 50 21.62 -2.32 11.14
CA ILE A 50 21.72 -3.22 9.98
C ILE A 50 20.42 -3.99 9.77
N LEU A 51 19.79 -4.51 10.82
CA LEU A 51 18.51 -5.19 10.71
C LEU A 51 17.40 -4.23 10.23
N LEU A 52 17.36 -3.01 10.75
CA LEU A 52 16.45 -1.95 10.32
C LEU A 52 16.71 -1.53 8.86
N LEU A 53 17.96 -1.35 8.47
CA LEU A 53 18.37 -1.02 7.09
C LEU A 53 18.06 -2.17 6.12
N LEU A 54 18.24 -3.43 6.54
CA LEU A 54 17.84 -4.60 5.76
C LEU A 54 16.32 -4.67 5.63
N THR A 55 15.56 -4.41 6.69
CA THR A 55 14.09 -4.33 6.59
C THR A 55 13.62 -3.18 5.72
N PHE A 56 14.31 -2.03 5.75
CA PHE A 56 14.02 -0.87 4.91
C PHE A 56 14.35 -1.15 3.44
N ALA A 57 15.51 -1.76 3.17
CA ALA A 57 15.92 -2.20 1.83
C ALA A 57 14.97 -3.25 1.25
N LEU A 58 14.48 -4.19 2.08
CA LEU A 58 13.45 -5.16 1.66
C LEU A 58 12.09 -4.51 1.39
N ALA A 59 11.72 -3.47 2.14
CA ALA A 59 10.50 -2.70 1.90
C ALA A 59 10.56 -1.92 0.58
N GLU A 60 11.75 -1.45 0.17
CA GLU A 60 11.96 -0.79 -1.12
C GLU A 60 12.09 -1.76 -2.30
N ALA A 61 12.60 -2.97 -2.06
CA ALA A 61 12.74 -4.01 -3.09
C ALA A 61 11.39 -4.49 -3.65
N GLY A 62 10.31 -4.31 -2.88
CA GLY A 62 8.96 -4.46 -3.39
C GLY A 62 8.55 -5.92 -3.65
N PHE A 63 7.47 -6.35 -3.03
CA PHE A 63 7.02 -7.74 -3.11
C PHE A 63 6.19 -8.00 -4.37
N SER A 64 6.67 -8.86 -5.27
CA SER A 64 5.88 -9.42 -6.38
C SER A 64 5.39 -10.82 -6.03
N TYR A 65 4.11 -11.08 -6.26
CA TYR A 65 3.52 -12.38 -5.94
C TYR A 65 4.08 -13.48 -6.87
N PRO A 66 4.62 -14.59 -6.34
CA PRO A 66 5.21 -15.65 -7.16
C PRO A 66 4.23 -16.25 -8.17
N GLY A 67 4.71 -16.51 -9.39
CA GLY A 67 3.87 -17.03 -10.48
C GLY A 67 3.02 -15.98 -11.19
N THR A 68 3.23 -14.70 -10.87
CA THR A 68 2.63 -13.53 -11.55
C THR A 68 3.72 -12.56 -12.01
N HIS A 69 3.37 -11.67 -12.93
CA HIS A 69 4.24 -10.62 -13.47
C HIS A 69 3.81 -9.21 -13.07
N TYR A 70 2.51 -9.04 -12.74
CA TYR A 70 1.90 -7.73 -12.46
C TYR A 70 1.41 -7.57 -11.01
N CYS A 71 1.37 -8.64 -10.20
CA CYS A 71 0.91 -8.51 -8.80
C CYS A 71 2.04 -8.08 -7.88
N GLY A 72 2.53 -6.85 -8.02
CA GLY A 72 3.61 -6.28 -7.21
C GLY A 72 4.05 -4.90 -7.72
N PRO A 73 5.11 -4.31 -7.14
CA PRO A 73 5.66 -3.05 -7.65
C PRO A 73 6.48 -3.26 -8.93
N GLY A 74 6.07 -2.54 -9.98
CA GLY A 74 6.69 -2.63 -11.30
C GLY A 74 6.16 -3.80 -12.12
N ASN A 75 6.48 -3.79 -13.42
CA ASN A 75 6.05 -4.84 -14.34
C ASN A 75 7.27 -5.69 -14.69
N SER A 76 7.26 -6.97 -14.30
CA SER A 76 8.26 -7.92 -14.79
C SER A 76 7.89 -8.28 -16.22
N ALA A 77 8.32 -7.49 -17.20
CA ALA A 77 7.99 -7.66 -18.61
C ALA A 77 8.68 -8.92 -19.20
N LYS A 78 8.13 -10.11 -18.93
CA LYS A 78 8.47 -11.36 -19.62
C LYS A 78 7.24 -11.96 -20.29
N GLY A 79 6.59 -11.19 -21.18
CA GLY A 79 5.53 -11.67 -22.07
C GLY A 79 4.23 -12.12 -21.38
N GLU A 80 3.12 -12.13 -22.12
CA GLU A 80 1.81 -12.55 -21.59
C GLU A 80 1.69 -14.07 -21.35
N SER A 81 2.58 -14.87 -21.91
CA SER A 81 2.45 -16.34 -21.95
C SER A 81 3.11 -17.10 -20.81
N GLN A 82 3.73 -16.43 -19.82
CA GLN A 82 4.59 -17.08 -18.82
C GLN A 82 4.07 -17.02 -17.37
N ALA A 83 2.97 -16.32 -17.09
CA ALA A 83 2.41 -16.33 -15.74
C ALA A 83 1.80 -17.70 -15.42
N LYS A 84 2.26 -18.35 -14.35
CA LYS A 84 1.69 -19.63 -13.89
C LYS A 84 0.26 -19.43 -13.36
N LEU A 85 -0.07 -18.22 -12.90
CA LEU A 85 -1.36 -17.86 -12.32
C LEU A 85 -2.10 -16.83 -13.20
N ASN A 86 -2.35 -17.18 -14.46
CA ASN A 86 -2.93 -16.28 -15.47
C ASN A 86 -4.17 -15.49 -15.03
N GLY A 87 -5.10 -16.12 -14.32
CA GLY A 87 -6.32 -15.44 -13.84
C GLY A 87 -6.01 -14.33 -12.84
N VAL A 88 -5.12 -14.61 -11.88
CA VAL A 88 -4.69 -13.65 -10.85
C VAL A 88 -3.86 -12.53 -11.48
N ASP A 89 -2.92 -12.90 -12.35
CA ASP A 89 -2.03 -11.96 -13.02
C ASP A 89 -2.79 -10.97 -13.92
N LYS A 90 -3.82 -11.45 -14.63
CA LYS A 90 -4.70 -10.60 -15.45
C LYS A 90 -5.44 -9.54 -14.63
N CYS A 91 -5.87 -9.88 -13.41
CA CYS A 91 -6.50 -8.90 -12.51
C CYS A 91 -5.52 -7.78 -12.15
N CYS A 92 -4.29 -8.12 -11.78
CA CYS A 92 -3.26 -7.16 -11.43
C CYS A 92 -2.82 -6.31 -12.64
N LYS A 93 -2.64 -6.93 -13.82
CA LYS A 93 -2.36 -6.21 -15.07
C LYS A 93 -3.42 -5.17 -15.41
N THR A 94 -4.68 -5.52 -15.20
CA THR A 94 -5.80 -4.58 -15.42
C THR A 94 -5.72 -3.41 -14.44
N HIS A 95 -5.39 -3.69 -13.18
CA HIS A 95 -5.22 -2.67 -12.15
C HIS A 95 -4.01 -1.75 -12.40
N ASP A 96 -2.88 -2.26 -12.87
CA ASP A 96 -1.70 -1.47 -13.23
C ASP A 96 -1.98 -0.47 -14.36
N ASN A 97 -2.92 -0.81 -15.24
CA ASN A 97 -3.39 0.05 -16.33
C ASN A 97 -4.47 1.05 -15.89
N CYS A 98 -4.68 1.25 -14.59
CA CYS A 98 -5.66 2.22 -14.09
C CYS A 98 -5.41 3.62 -14.68
N PRO A 99 -6.44 4.26 -15.28
CA PRO A 99 -6.28 5.56 -15.94
C PRO A 99 -6.01 6.70 -14.95
N ILE A 100 -6.54 6.58 -13.74
CA ILE A 100 -6.34 7.54 -12.65
C ILE A 100 -5.43 6.90 -11.63
N ARG A 101 -4.14 7.22 -11.73
CA ARG A 101 -3.12 6.76 -10.80
C ARG A 101 -2.05 7.82 -10.56
N ILE A 102 -1.41 7.72 -9.39
CA ILE A 102 -0.27 8.54 -8.96
C ILE A 102 0.79 7.56 -8.43
N ARG A 103 1.95 7.49 -9.10
CA ARG A 103 3.08 6.62 -8.70
C ARG A 103 3.66 7.06 -7.35
N LYS A 104 4.50 6.21 -6.74
CA LYS A 104 5.29 6.59 -5.56
C LYS A 104 6.03 7.90 -5.86
N ASP A 105 5.99 8.84 -4.91
CA ASP A 105 6.61 10.17 -4.95
C ASP A 105 6.13 11.12 -6.06
N GLU A 106 5.19 10.70 -6.91
CA GLU A 106 4.62 11.54 -7.96
C GLU A 106 3.65 12.59 -7.39
N VAL A 107 3.66 13.78 -8.01
CA VAL A 107 2.66 14.83 -7.79
C VAL A 107 1.78 14.92 -9.01
N LYS A 108 0.48 14.68 -8.85
CA LYS A 108 -0.50 14.72 -9.95
C LYS A 108 -1.88 15.04 -9.41
N TYR A 109 -2.71 15.72 -10.20
CA TYR A 109 -4.07 16.14 -9.80
C TYR A 109 -4.12 17.03 -8.54
N GLY A 110 -3.03 17.74 -8.24
CA GLY A 110 -2.89 18.51 -6.99
C GLY A 110 -2.65 17.66 -5.73
N LEU A 111 -2.36 16.37 -5.89
CA LEU A 111 -2.07 15.43 -4.82
C LEU A 111 -0.62 14.94 -4.93
N LYS A 112 0.08 14.83 -3.79
CA LYS A 112 1.40 14.17 -3.70
C LYS A 112 1.24 12.79 -3.08
N ASN A 113 1.65 11.74 -3.78
CA ASN A 113 1.65 10.39 -3.21
C ASN A 113 2.94 10.17 -2.42
N THR A 114 2.87 10.35 -1.10
CA THR A 114 3.98 10.06 -0.17
C THR A 114 4.01 8.60 0.30
N GLY A 115 3.14 7.74 -0.25
CA GLY A 115 3.10 6.32 0.07
C GLY A 115 4.16 5.53 -0.70
N LEU A 116 4.47 4.33 -0.21
CA LEU A 116 5.45 3.42 -0.81
C LEU A 116 4.99 2.79 -2.14
N TYR A 117 3.69 2.84 -2.43
CA TYR A 117 3.09 2.19 -3.60
C TYR A 117 2.33 3.19 -4.47
N THR A 118 2.14 2.84 -5.74
CA THR A 118 1.24 3.57 -6.64
C THR A 118 -0.17 3.57 -6.07
N ARG A 119 -0.81 4.74 -6.04
CA ARG A 119 -2.23 4.88 -5.68
C ARG A 119 -3.06 4.97 -6.94
N CYS A 120 -4.05 4.10 -7.06
CA CYS A 120 -5.01 4.09 -8.15
C CYS A 120 -6.34 4.70 -7.70
N SER A 121 -7.33 4.80 -8.60
CA SER A 121 -8.67 5.21 -8.20
C SER A 121 -9.36 4.15 -7.36
N CYS A 122 -10.28 4.57 -6.50
CA CYS A 122 -11.08 3.65 -5.70
C CYS A 122 -11.89 2.69 -6.56
N GLU A 123 -12.29 3.11 -7.76
CA GLU A 123 -12.95 2.28 -8.75
C GLU A 123 -12.03 1.17 -9.27
N CYS A 124 -10.76 1.48 -9.57
CA CYS A 124 -9.76 0.48 -9.96
C CYS A 124 -9.47 -0.52 -8.83
N ASP A 125 -9.31 -0.04 -7.60
CA ASP A 125 -9.07 -0.91 -6.43
C ASP A 125 -10.25 -1.85 -6.17
N THR A 126 -11.48 -1.34 -6.28
CA THR A 126 -12.70 -2.14 -6.18
C THR A 126 -12.78 -3.19 -7.29
N ALA A 127 -12.44 -2.80 -8.53
CA ALA A 127 -12.41 -3.72 -9.66
C ALA A 127 -11.38 -4.84 -9.47
N LEU A 128 -10.19 -4.52 -8.94
CA LEU A 128 -9.17 -5.52 -8.58
C LEU A 128 -9.71 -6.53 -7.56
N ARG A 129 -10.29 -6.04 -6.45
CA ARG A 129 -10.89 -6.90 -5.41
C ARG A 129 -11.95 -7.82 -5.97
N ASN A 130 -12.83 -7.30 -6.82
CA ASN A 130 -13.92 -8.07 -7.42
C ASN A 130 -13.39 -9.09 -8.44
N CYS A 131 -12.38 -8.72 -9.23
CA CYS A 131 -11.71 -9.63 -10.15
C CYS A 131 -11.08 -10.81 -9.39
N LEU A 132 -10.30 -10.53 -8.34
CA LEU A 132 -9.65 -11.57 -7.52
C LEU A 132 -10.66 -12.46 -6.79
N LYS A 133 -11.76 -11.88 -6.29
CA LYS A 133 -12.88 -12.66 -5.71
C LYS A 133 -13.50 -13.61 -6.75
N LYS A 134 -13.70 -13.14 -7.99
CA LYS A 134 -14.28 -13.95 -9.08
C LYS A 134 -13.34 -15.07 -9.54
N VAL A 135 -12.03 -14.80 -9.62
CA VAL A 135 -11.02 -15.84 -9.93
C VAL A 135 -11.03 -16.93 -8.86
N GLY A 136 -11.14 -16.54 -7.59
CA GLY A 136 -11.25 -17.49 -6.48
C GLY A 136 -9.97 -18.31 -6.24
N GLY A 137 -10.06 -19.27 -5.32
CA GLY A 137 -8.92 -20.10 -4.93
C GLY A 137 -7.93 -19.43 -3.97
N VAL A 138 -6.96 -20.22 -3.51
CA VAL A 138 -6.03 -19.83 -2.45
C VAL A 138 -5.11 -18.67 -2.88
N HIS A 139 -4.64 -18.69 -4.14
CA HIS A 139 -3.74 -17.67 -4.66
C HIS A 139 -4.42 -16.32 -4.86
N ALA A 140 -5.61 -16.27 -5.48
CA ALA A 140 -6.34 -15.01 -5.64
C ALA A 140 -6.76 -14.42 -4.29
N THR A 141 -7.14 -15.29 -3.34
CA THR A 141 -7.45 -14.88 -1.97
C THR A 141 -6.24 -14.31 -1.26
N ALA A 142 -5.06 -14.93 -1.41
CA ALA A 142 -3.82 -14.44 -0.84
C ALA A 142 -3.43 -13.06 -1.40
N VAL A 143 -3.44 -12.89 -2.73
CA VAL A 143 -3.14 -11.60 -3.38
C VAL A 143 -4.11 -10.52 -2.92
N ARG A 144 -5.41 -10.80 -2.85
CA ARG A 144 -6.41 -9.85 -2.35
C ARG A 144 -6.10 -9.42 -0.91
N LYS A 145 -5.82 -10.38 -0.02
CA LYS A 145 -5.47 -10.06 1.38
C LYS A 145 -4.18 -9.24 1.47
N LEU A 146 -3.17 -9.56 0.67
CA LEU A 146 -1.92 -8.78 0.61
C LEU A 146 -2.19 -7.35 0.15
N PHE A 147 -3.02 -7.17 -0.88
CA PHE A 147 -3.42 -5.84 -1.34
C PHE A 147 -4.12 -5.03 -0.24
N ASP A 148 -5.03 -5.66 0.52
CA ASP A 148 -5.79 -5.00 1.58
C ASP A 148 -4.98 -4.70 2.85
N THR A 149 -3.90 -5.45 3.11
CA THR A 149 -3.11 -5.35 4.36
C THR A 149 -1.78 -4.63 4.19
N VAL A 150 -1.10 -4.86 3.06
CA VAL A 150 0.25 -4.32 2.79
C VAL A 150 0.21 -3.26 1.70
N GLY A 151 -0.74 -3.33 0.77
CA GLY A 151 -0.86 -2.42 -0.36
C GLY A 151 -1.26 -0.97 0.00
N PRO A 152 -1.69 -0.18 -1.01
CA PRO A 152 -2.14 1.18 -0.78
C PRO A 152 -3.37 1.24 0.14
N THR A 153 -3.20 1.78 1.35
CA THR A 153 -4.30 1.98 2.30
C THR A 153 -5.27 3.09 1.90
N LYS A 154 -4.90 3.90 0.90
CA LYS A 154 -5.73 4.98 0.36
C LYS A 154 -5.81 4.91 -1.16
N CYS A 155 -6.98 5.22 -1.68
CA CYS A 155 -7.29 5.31 -3.09
C CYS A 155 -7.66 6.75 -3.49
N ILE A 156 -7.68 7.04 -4.78
CA ILE A 156 -8.03 8.36 -5.32
C ILE A 156 -9.53 8.39 -5.58
N LYS A 157 -10.24 9.30 -4.91
CA LYS A 157 -11.64 9.60 -5.20
C LYS A 157 -11.74 10.83 -6.09
N THR A 158 -12.48 10.69 -7.18
CA THR A 158 -12.83 11.80 -8.07
C THR A 158 -14.21 12.32 -7.71
N SER A 159 -14.31 13.63 -7.47
CA SER A 159 -15.56 14.31 -7.15
C SER A 159 -15.84 15.41 -8.16
N LYS A 160 -17.10 15.59 -8.55
CA LYS A 160 -17.55 16.69 -9.39
C LYS A 160 -18.47 17.58 -8.57
N THR A 161 -18.06 18.82 -8.35
CA THR A 161 -18.84 19.82 -7.62
C THR A 161 -19.34 20.86 -8.60
N CYS A 162 -20.64 21.20 -8.53
CA CYS A 162 -21.16 22.30 -9.32
C CYS A 162 -20.58 23.63 -8.84
N ILE A 163 -20.08 24.45 -9.74
CA ILE A 163 -19.55 25.79 -9.43
C ILE A 163 -20.34 26.91 -10.10
N SER A 164 -21.28 26.60 -10.99
CA SER A 164 -22.12 27.60 -11.63
C SER A 164 -23.50 27.03 -11.95
N TRP A 165 -24.52 27.80 -11.63
CA TRP A 165 -25.93 27.43 -11.79
C TRP A 165 -26.62 28.37 -12.77
N SER A 166 -27.59 27.85 -13.51
CA SER A 166 -28.52 28.64 -14.32
C SER A 166 -29.88 27.98 -14.36
N LYS A 167 -30.93 28.74 -13.99
CA LYS A 167 -32.32 28.24 -13.93
C LYS A 167 -32.46 26.90 -13.19
N GLY A 168 -31.78 26.77 -12.04
CA GLY A 168 -31.80 25.55 -11.21
C GLY A 168 -30.98 24.37 -11.75
N LYS A 169 -30.36 24.47 -12.93
CA LYS A 169 -29.48 23.43 -13.49
C LYS A 169 -28.01 23.81 -13.30
N CYS A 170 -27.19 22.83 -12.97
CA CYS A 170 -25.75 23.02 -12.97
C CYS A 170 -25.21 23.09 -14.40
N ILE A 171 -24.53 24.18 -14.73
CA ILE A 171 -23.98 24.41 -16.08
C ILE A 171 -22.46 24.28 -16.14
N LYS A 172 -21.78 24.32 -14.98
CA LYS A 172 -20.32 24.16 -14.90
C LYS A 172 -19.93 23.36 -13.68
N TYR A 173 -19.11 22.34 -13.90
CA TYR A 173 -18.56 21.49 -12.85
C TYR A 173 -17.07 21.73 -12.67
N LYS A 174 -16.62 21.66 -11.42
CA LYS A 174 -15.21 21.55 -11.05
C LYS A 174 -14.95 20.10 -10.63
N THR A 175 -13.94 19.49 -11.22
CA THR A 175 -13.48 18.16 -10.82
C THR A 175 -12.37 18.30 -9.79
N THR A 176 -12.49 17.57 -8.68
CA THR A 176 -11.50 17.51 -7.61
C THR A 176 -11.10 16.08 -7.33
N TYR A 177 -9.89 15.91 -6.82
CA TYR A 177 -9.30 14.62 -6.48
C TYR A 177 -8.89 14.65 -5.01
N SER A 178 -9.14 13.56 -4.30
CA SER A 178 -8.78 13.43 -2.89
C SER A 178 -8.35 12.00 -2.58
N PHE A 179 -7.50 11.84 -1.56
CA PHE A 179 -7.21 10.51 -1.02
C PHE A 179 -8.25 10.14 0.03
N VAL A 180 -8.89 8.99 -0.15
CA VAL A 180 -9.81 8.40 0.82
C VAL A 180 -9.32 7.01 1.20
N ASN A 181 -9.79 6.48 2.33
CA ASN A 181 -9.42 5.13 2.74
C ASN A 181 -9.94 4.11 1.73
N SER A 182 -9.09 3.15 1.38
CA SER A 182 -9.47 2.02 0.54
C SER A 182 -10.46 1.14 1.31
N VAL A 183 -11.63 0.89 0.71
CA VAL A 183 -12.74 0.09 1.30
C VAL A 183 -12.46 -1.40 1.18
#